data_AF-A0A919CVQ6-F1
#
_entry.id   AF-A0A919CVQ6-F1
#
_cell.length_a   1.000
_cell.length_b   1.000
_cell.length_c   1.000
_cell.angle_alpha   90.00
_cell.angle_beta   90.00
_cell.angle_gamma   90.00
#
_symmetry.space_group_name_H-M   'P 1'
#
loop_
_entity.id
_entity.type
_entity.pdbx_description
1 polymer ?
#
loop_
_entity_poly.entity_id
_entity_poly.type
_entity_poly.pdbx_seq_one_letter_code
_entity_poly.pdbx_strand_id
1 'polypeptide(L)' 'MVNLTRICTKTGDDGTTALGDVSRTSKLGTRLAVYADVDEANWAAPWNRYERATSRRSSGRA' A
#
# COMPACT_ATOMS: atom_id res chain seq x y z
N MET A 1 8.65 -8.21 -14.29
CA MET A 1 7.35 -7.49 -14.29
C MET A 1 6.43 -8.21 -13.29
N VAL A 2 5.65 -7.48 -12.50
CA VAL A 2 4.70 -8.07 -11.52
C VAL A 2 3.36 -8.33 -12.20
N ASN A 3 2.69 -9.44 -11.88
CA ASN A 3 1.43 -9.84 -12.49
C ASN A 3 0.34 -10.05 -11.43
N LEU A 4 -0.75 -9.28 -11.51
CA LEU A 4 -1.87 -9.32 -10.58
C LEU A 4 -3.10 -9.95 -11.25
N THR A 5 -3.26 -11.27 -11.12
CA THR A 5 -4.40 -12.01 -11.67
C THR A 5 -5.43 -12.40 -10.63
N ARG A 6 -5.00 -12.59 -9.38
CA ARG A 6 -5.85 -12.79 -8.20
C ARG A 6 -5.23 -12.06 -7.01
N ILE A 7 -6.08 -11.39 -6.25
CA ILE A 7 -5.66 -10.63 -5.05
C ILE A 7 -5.75 -11.51 -3.80
N CYS A 8 -6.83 -12.27 -3.65
CA CYS A 8 -7.03 -13.14 -2.50
C CYS A 8 -6.54 -14.57 -2.81
N THR A 9 -5.35 -14.92 -2.32
CA THR A 9 -4.70 -16.21 -2.57
C THR A 9 -4.73 -17.17 -1.38
N LYS A 10 -5.05 -16.69 -0.17
CA LYS A 10 -5.02 -17.42 1.12
C LYS A 10 -3.64 -17.92 1.57
N THR A 11 -2.59 -17.66 0.80
CA THR A 11 -1.23 -18.16 1.08
C THR A 11 -0.58 -17.54 2.31
N GLY A 12 -1.19 -16.52 2.92
CA GLY A 12 -0.71 -15.90 4.15
C GLY A 12 -1.62 -16.12 5.36
N ASP A 13 -2.62 -16.99 5.26
CA ASP A 13 -3.58 -17.23 6.35
C ASP A 13 -2.88 -17.85 7.60
N ASP A 14 -1.71 -18.44 7.41
CA ASP A 14 -0.83 -18.95 8.47
C ASP A 14 -0.02 -17.86 9.21
N GLY A 15 -0.21 -16.59 8.86
CA GLY A 15 0.52 -15.47 9.46
C GLY A 15 1.88 -15.16 8.82
N THR A 16 2.23 -15.80 7.71
CA THR A 16 3.48 -15.56 6.97
C THR A 16 3.23 -14.97 5.59
N THR A 17 4.27 -14.43 4.95
CA THR A 17 4.22 -13.85 3.61
C THR A 17 5.50 -14.16 2.83
N ALA A 18 5.43 -14.08 1.50
CA ALA A 18 6.58 -14.25 0.61
C ALA A 18 7.26 -12.89 0.34
N LEU A 19 8.59 -12.88 0.33
CA LEU A 19 9.40 -11.76 -0.14
C LEU A 19 9.64 -11.86 -1.65
N GLY A 20 10.29 -10.84 -2.23
CA GLY A 20 10.59 -10.80 -3.67
C GLY A 20 11.50 -11.92 -4.17
N ASP A 21 12.22 -12.58 -3.28
CA ASP A 21 13.07 -13.76 -3.54
C ASP A 21 12.36 -15.08 -3.21
N VAL A 22 11.04 -15.06 -3.05
CA VAL A 22 10.16 -16.17 -2.66
C VAL A 22 10.42 -16.81 -1.30
N SER A 23 11.37 -16.31 -0.51
CA SER A 23 11.54 -16.71 0.89
C SER A 23 10.32 -16.30 1.73
N ARG A 24 10.01 -17.07 2.78
CA ARG A 24 8.88 -16.78 3.69
C ARG A 24 9.35 -16.14 4.97
N THR A 25 8.57 -15.17 5.46
CA THR A 25 8.80 -14.51 6.73
C THR A 25 7.49 -14.23 7.47
N SER A 26 7.57 -13.96 8.77
CA SER A 26 6.42 -13.57 9.60
C SER A 26 5.86 -12.22 9.14
N LYS A 27 4.54 -12.08 9.19
CA LYS A 27 3.87 -10.78 8.94
C LYS A 27 4.23 -9.70 9.98
N LEU A 28 4.77 -10.10 11.13
CA LEU A 28 5.21 -9.18 12.17
C LEU A 28 6.71 -8.87 12.09
N GLY A 29 7.41 -9.35 11.05
CA GLY A 29 8.84 -9.11 10.89
C GLY A 29 9.15 -7.65 10.54
N THR A 30 10.26 -7.12 11.08
CA THR A 30 10.70 -5.73 10.88
C THR A 30 10.80 -5.33 9.41
N ARG A 31 11.25 -6.22 8.54
CA ARG A 31 11.33 -5.94 7.10
C ARG A 31 9.95 -5.66 6.49
N LEU A 32 8.92 -6.41 6.90
CA LEU A 32 7.57 -6.19 6.39
C LEU A 32 6.97 -4.90 6.98
N ALA A 33 7.23 -4.59 8.24
CA ALA A 33 6.79 -3.34 8.87
C ALA A 33 7.28 -2.11 8.08
N VAL A 34 8.57 -2.08 7.71
CA VAL A 34 9.12 -0.98 6.89
C VAL A 34 8.43 -0.86 5.53
N TYR A 35 8.13 -1.98 4.85
CA TYR A 35 7.40 -1.93 3.59
C TYR A 35 5.95 -1.46 3.77
N ALA A 36 5.30 -1.82 4.88
CA ALA A 36 3.95 -1.36 5.20
C ALA A 36 3.91 0.16 5.42
N ASP A 37 4.86 0.72 6.17
CA ASP A 37 4.96 2.17 6.39
C ASP A 37 5.16 2.94 5.07
N VAL A 38 5.98 2.38 4.15
CA VAL A 38 6.19 2.96 2.82
C VAL A 38 4.92 2.91 1.97
N ASP A 39 4.16 1.81 2.04
CA ASP A 39 2.88 1.67 1.32
C ASP A 39 1.85 2.68 1.83
N GLU A 40 1.72 2.84 3.15
CA GLU A 40 0.84 3.83 3.77
C GLU A 40 1.21 5.27 3.38
N ALA A 41 2.51 5.60 3.40
CA ALA A 41 2.99 6.91 2.96
C ALA A 41 2.71 7.17 1.47
N ASN A 42 2.88 6.15 0.62
CA ASN A 42 2.62 6.23 -0.81
C ASN A 42 1.12 6.40 -1.12
N TRP A 43 0.24 5.77 -0.36
CA TRP A 43 -1.21 6.00 -0.45
C TRP A 43 -1.61 7.41 0.02
N ALA A 44 -1.05 7.89 1.13
CA ALA A 44 -1.44 9.16 1.73
C ALA A 44 -1.00 10.39 0.91
N ALA A 45 0.16 10.34 0.25
CA ALA A 45 0.71 11.51 -0.45
C ALA A 45 -0.17 12.00 -1.63
N PRO A 46 -0.69 11.13 -2.52
CA PRO A 46 -1.66 11.50 -3.54
C PRO A 46 -2.99 12.00 -2.97
N TRP A 47 -3.52 11.38 -1.91
CA TRP A 47 -4.79 11.79 -1.31
C TRP A 47 -4.77 13.27 -0.90
N ASN A 48 -3.72 13.70 -0.22
CA ASN A 48 -3.52 15.10 0.18
C ASN A 48 -3.41 16.07 -1.03
N ARG A 49 -2.94 15.57 -2.18
CA ARG A 49 -2.92 16.35 -3.44
C ARG A 49 -4.32 16.44 -4.05
N TYR A 50 -5.08 15.35 -4.02
CA TYR A 50 -6.47 15.33 -4.47
C TYR A 50 -7.34 16.28 -3.63
N GLU A 51 -7.27 16.24 -2.31
CA GLU A 51 -8.01 17.15 -1.42
C GLU A 51 -7.68 18.63 -1.68
N ARG A 52 -6.40 18.96 -1.92
CA ARG A 52 -6.00 20.33 -2.30
C ARG A 52 -6.51 20.73 -3.68
N ALA A 53 -6.61 19.79 -4.61
CA ALA A 53 -7.13 20.05 -5.96
C ALA A 53 -8.66 20.26 -5.95
N THR A 54 -9.40 19.51 -5.14
CA THR A 54 -10.85 19.65 -4.99
C THR A 54 -11.23 20.89 -4.18
N SER A 55 -10.55 21.17 -3.06
CA SER A 55 -10.78 22.39 -2.26
C SER A 55 -10.55 23.68 -3.05
N ARG A 56 -9.53 23.73 -3.92
CA ARG A 56 -9.30 24.84 -4.86
C ARG A 56 -10.39 24.97 -5.93
N ARG A 57 -11.01 23.87 -6.36
CA ARG A 57 -12.15 23.90 -7.27
C ARG A 57 -13.42 24.41 -6.58
N SER A 58 -13.65 24.05 -5.32
CA SER A 58 -14.81 24.54 -4.56
C SER A 58 -14.67 25.98 -4.06
N SER A 59 -13.43 26.48 -3.87
CA SER A 59 -13.18 27.88 -3.46
C SER A 59 -13.08 28.86 -4.64
N GLY A 60 -13.13 28.36 -5.87
CA GLY A 60 -13.13 29.16 -7.09
C GLY A 60 -14.53 29.68 -7.42
N ARG A 61 -14.86 30.86 -6.87
CA ARG A 61 -15.65 31.93 -7.50
C ARG A 61 -17.03 31.55 -8.09
N ALA A 62 -18.08 31.83 -7.32
CA ALA A 62 -19.23 32.58 -7.83
C ALA A 62 -18.85 34.07 -7.90
#